data_AF-A0A8T4PL16-F1
#
_entry.id   AF-A0A8T4PL16-F1
#
_cell.length_a   1.000
_cell.length_b   1.000
_cell.length_c   1.000
_cell.angle_alpha   90.00
_cell.angle_beta   90.00
_cell.angle_gamma   90.00
#
_symmetry.space_group_name_H-M   'P 1'
#
loop_
_entity.id
_entity.type
_entity.pdbx_description
1 polymer ?
#
loop_
_entity_poly.entity_id
_entity_poly.type
_entity_poly.pdbx_seq_one_letter_code
_entity_poly.pdbx_strand_id
1 'polypeptide(L)'
;MVKPNLESELTDAFKKHQERARDRARQNGKTEVTQEEYKTNPIVRLARVYEDWADYYHCSGLEERIKNVQGKLSDIPLTLSDMSRFHEIFPHHQHPSQVEEFPYDYEKEGIKYLGFMFALAKNLKSRQDCSSIAGAELHPFFEPQKLLPQVAYLDKHSIKARINFMSLDTVVLTFCESANLCDFDAGNLVVDIESKEPRLSLVGYKMKSGYLFIKPGIKITELGSDMQGGTIIYDGDIKDTQIGERMGGGMIGISGSVTGGSEIGHEMKKGFIHVKKNVELGQYSIWDVGYCMAGGTIKISGKFTNEVGYKKLGNSMEGGSIIVKNGASGDVSIGDYMKGGYILIGGDGVVKSIGDGMYDGLIKIEGDAGLSIGSCMRGGTINVGKNVVQRGHEYGRYVLYSVGSHMDGGLISIGCNVDDVGDEMKGGVIRINGHLSNKTEFVQLGGHIYERGVEIHPNFKWRLLSGFARWAESLEDRRNR
;
A
#
# COMPACT_ATOMS: atom_id res chain seq x y z
N MET A 1 13.29 -15.43 8.98
CA MET A 1 14.71 -15.46 9.39
C MET A 1 15.47 -14.44 8.57
N VAL A 2 15.84 -13.29 9.17
CA VAL A 2 16.64 -12.25 8.51
C VAL A 2 18.08 -12.76 8.41
N LYS A 3 18.75 -12.54 7.26
CA LYS A 3 20.16 -12.91 7.06
C LYS A 3 21.02 -12.29 8.17
N PRO A 4 21.89 -13.05 8.85
CA PRO A 4 22.68 -12.56 9.98
C PRO A 4 23.67 -11.42 9.65
N ASN A 5 23.89 -11.10 8.37
CA ASN A 5 24.89 -10.10 7.96
C ASN A 5 24.30 -8.77 7.44
N LEU A 6 22.96 -8.65 7.32
CA LEU A 6 22.33 -7.47 6.71
C LEU A 6 22.65 -6.17 7.47
N GLU A 7 22.78 -6.23 8.79
CA GLU A 7 23.13 -5.10 9.64
C GLU A 7 24.55 -4.60 9.40
N SER A 8 25.51 -5.52 9.23
CA SER A 8 26.90 -5.17 8.90
C SER A 8 27.03 -4.57 7.50
N GLU A 9 26.29 -5.11 6.53
CA GLU A 9 26.30 -4.64 5.14
C GLU A 9 25.68 -3.23 5.03
N LEU A 10 24.56 -2.98 5.73
CA LEU A 10 23.94 -1.65 5.78
C LEU A 10 24.81 -0.63 6.52
N THR A 11 25.46 -1.03 7.61
CA THR A 11 26.37 -0.16 8.38
C THR A 11 27.59 0.24 7.55
N ASP A 12 28.20 -0.70 6.85
CA ASP A 12 29.36 -0.44 6.00
C ASP A 12 28.99 0.39 4.76
N ALA A 13 27.83 0.13 4.16
CA ALA A 13 27.30 0.95 3.07
C ALA A 13 27.07 2.41 3.52
N PHE A 14 26.51 2.60 4.71
CA PHE A 14 26.26 3.93 5.27
C PHE A 14 27.57 4.68 5.59
N LYS A 15 28.57 4.02 6.18
CA LYS A 15 29.90 4.60 6.45
C LYS A 15 30.62 5.03 5.16
N LYS A 16 30.70 4.13 4.17
CA LYS A 16 31.31 4.45 2.86
C LYS A 16 30.61 5.63 2.18
N HIS A 17 29.31 5.77 2.37
CA HIS A 17 28.54 6.88 1.81
C HIS A 17 28.78 8.20 2.55
N GLN A 18 28.89 8.19 3.88
CA GLN A 18 29.26 9.37 4.67
C GLN A 18 30.66 9.88 4.28
N GLU A 19 31.61 8.98 4.06
CA GLU A 19 32.94 9.35 3.55
C GLU A 19 32.86 10.00 2.18
N ARG A 20 32.12 9.41 1.23
CA ARG A 20 31.91 10.01 -0.10
C ARG A 20 31.25 11.38 -0.05
N ALA A 21 30.29 11.60 0.86
CA ALA A 21 29.65 12.89 1.05
C ALA A 21 30.63 13.94 1.61
N ARG A 22 31.49 13.54 2.56
CA ARG A 22 32.57 14.39 3.10
C ARG A 22 33.61 14.73 2.04
N ASP A 23 34.00 13.77 1.20
CA ASP A 23 34.97 14.01 0.14
C ASP A 23 34.43 14.97 -0.92
N ARG A 24 33.15 14.87 -1.28
CA ARG A 24 32.49 15.86 -2.16
C ARG A 24 32.39 17.24 -1.53
N ALA A 25 32.09 17.32 -0.23
CA ALA A 25 32.06 18.60 0.48
C ALA A 25 33.46 19.25 0.46
N ARG A 26 34.51 18.48 0.74
CA ARG A 26 35.91 18.93 0.66
C ARG A 26 36.30 19.40 -0.73
N GLN A 27 35.95 18.64 -1.77
CA GLN A 27 36.20 19.02 -3.17
C GLN A 27 35.51 20.34 -3.56
N ASN A 28 34.39 20.67 -2.91
CA ASN A 28 33.64 21.91 -3.12
C ASN A 28 34.01 23.03 -2.14
N GLY A 29 35.10 22.90 -1.39
CA GLY A 29 35.53 23.91 -0.39
C GLY A 29 34.59 24.05 0.81
N LYS A 30 33.68 23.09 1.03
CA LYS A 30 32.81 23.06 2.21
C LYS A 30 33.48 22.24 3.32
N THR A 31 33.49 22.78 4.53
CA THR A 31 34.04 22.11 5.71
C THR A 31 33.07 21.08 6.31
N GLU A 32 31.76 21.22 6.07
CA GLU A 32 30.72 20.32 6.60
C GLU A 32 29.60 20.06 5.58
N VAL A 33 28.92 18.91 5.74
CA VAL A 33 27.71 18.53 4.97
C VAL A 33 26.49 18.96 5.77
N THR A 34 25.57 19.72 5.17
CA THR A 34 24.39 20.24 5.86
C THR A 34 23.34 19.15 6.12
N GLN A 35 22.51 19.30 7.16
CA GLN A 35 21.39 18.37 7.41
C GLN A 35 20.37 18.33 6.27
N GLU A 36 20.19 19.43 5.54
CA GLU A 36 19.32 19.51 4.35
C GLU A 36 19.80 18.60 3.20
N GLU A 37 21.13 18.56 2.97
CA GLU A 37 21.76 17.70 1.95
C GLU A 37 21.64 16.20 2.29
N TYR A 38 21.54 15.85 3.58
CA TYR A 38 21.25 14.48 4.01
C TYR A 38 19.76 14.09 3.83
N LYS A 39 18.82 15.02 4.05
CA LYS A 39 17.37 14.76 3.96
C LYS A 39 16.87 14.51 2.52
N THR A 40 17.55 15.08 1.53
CA THR A 40 17.20 14.90 0.11
C THR A 40 17.81 13.65 -0.51
N ASN A 41 18.64 12.91 0.23
CA ASN A 41 19.36 11.75 -0.29
C ASN A 41 18.46 10.49 -0.47
N PRO A 42 18.45 9.84 -1.65
CA PRO A 42 17.64 8.66 -1.93
C PRO A 42 17.88 7.49 -0.97
N ILE A 43 19.12 7.27 -0.50
CA ILE A 43 19.46 6.16 0.41
C ILE A 43 18.88 6.40 1.81
N VAL A 44 18.91 7.65 2.28
CA VAL A 44 18.31 8.04 3.58
C VAL A 44 16.78 7.96 3.52
N ARG A 45 16.18 8.31 2.38
CA ARG A 45 14.74 8.10 2.14
C ARG A 45 14.39 6.61 2.12
N LEU A 46 15.22 5.77 1.49
CA LEU A 46 15.06 4.32 1.50
C LEU A 46 15.12 3.77 2.92
N ALA A 47 16.10 4.19 3.73
CA ALA A 47 16.26 3.77 5.12
C ALA A 47 15.04 4.12 5.98
N ARG A 48 14.44 5.30 5.82
CA ARG A 48 13.18 5.67 6.51
C ARG A 48 11.98 4.83 6.07
N VAL A 49 11.92 4.46 4.78
CA VAL A 49 10.90 3.51 4.31
C VAL A 49 11.08 2.15 5.00
N TYR A 50 12.32 1.71 5.21
CA TYR A 50 12.61 0.49 5.97
C TYR A 50 12.37 0.62 7.49
N GLU A 51 12.50 1.80 8.10
CA GLU A 51 12.10 2.06 9.49
C GLU A 51 10.58 1.91 9.65
N ASP A 52 9.79 2.50 8.75
CA ASP A 52 8.33 2.30 8.68
C ASP A 52 7.95 0.81 8.46
N TRP A 53 8.87 -0.02 7.91
CA TRP A 53 8.69 -1.46 7.73
C TRP A 53 9.04 -2.29 8.97
N ALA A 54 9.90 -1.81 9.86
CA ALA A 54 10.22 -2.53 11.10
C ALA A 54 8.97 -2.66 12.00
N ASP A 55 8.12 -1.63 11.97
CA ASP A 55 6.81 -1.60 12.61
C ASP A 55 5.85 -2.69 12.07
N TYR A 56 5.96 -3.06 10.79
CA TYR A 56 5.11 -4.08 10.15
C TYR A 56 5.38 -5.50 10.67
N TYR A 57 6.59 -5.80 11.13
CA TYR A 57 6.97 -7.15 11.57
C TYR A 57 6.92 -7.36 13.09
N HIS A 58 6.49 -6.38 13.89
CA HIS A 58 6.54 -6.46 15.36
C HIS A 58 7.89 -6.96 15.89
N CYS A 59 8.99 -6.55 15.24
CA CYS A 59 10.34 -6.89 15.68
C CYS A 59 10.69 -6.07 16.93
N SER A 60 10.19 -6.50 18.10
CA SER A 60 10.33 -5.84 19.41
C SER A 60 11.77 -5.69 19.94
N GLY A 61 12.79 -5.89 19.11
CA GLY A 61 14.19 -5.60 19.43
C GLY A 61 14.88 -4.66 18.46
N LEU A 62 14.29 -4.34 17.29
CA LEU A 62 14.97 -3.50 16.29
C LEU A 62 14.89 -2.01 16.66
N GLU A 63 13.74 -1.53 17.16
CA GLU A 63 13.60 -0.16 17.66
C GLU A 63 14.54 0.13 18.84
N GLU A 64 14.64 -0.79 19.81
CA GLU A 64 15.50 -0.63 20.98
C GLU A 64 16.99 -0.68 20.59
N ARG A 65 17.36 -1.48 19.56
CA ARG A 65 18.71 -1.53 19.00
C ARG A 65 19.08 -0.27 18.21
N ILE A 66 18.16 0.29 17.43
CA ILE A 66 18.35 1.56 16.71
C ILE A 66 18.49 2.72 17.71
N LYS A 67 17.65 2.76 18.76
CA LYS A 67 17.78 3.75 19.85
C LYS A 67 19.10 3.61 20.62
N ASN A 68 19.58 2.39 20.83
CA ASN A 68 20.89 2.14 21.46
C ASN A 68 22.07 2.63 20.61
N VAL A 69 22.00 2.48 19.29
CA VAL A 69 23.01 3.01 18.37
C VAL A 69 22.98 4.53 18.35
N GLN A 70 21.80 5.15 18.36
CA GLN A 70 21.65 6.61 18.44
C GLN A 70 22.12 7.19 19.78
N GLY A 71 21.82 6.52 20.91
CA GLY A 71 22.28 6.94 22.24
C GLY A 71 23.80 6.83 22.43
N LYS A 72 24.43 5.79 21.85
CA LYS A 72 25.90 5.66 21.85
C LYS A 72 26.60 6.70 20.97
N LEU A 73 25.88 7.33 20.04
CA LEU A 73 26.39 8.38 19.16
C LEU A 73 26.25 9.79 19.75
N SER A 74 25.33 10.00 20.71
CA SER A 74 25.16 11.29 21.39
C SER A 74 26.16 11.55 22.53
N ASP A 75 26.84 10.52 23.03
CA ASP A 75 27.71 10.59 24.21
C ASP A 75 29.23 10.61 23.89
N ILE A 76 29.62 10.89 22.64
CA ILE A 76 31.04 11.05 22.28
C ILE A 76 31.41 12.54 22.38
N PRO A 77 32.09 13.00 23.45
CA PRO A 77 32.63 14.35 23.46
C PRO A 77 33.83 14.38 22.51
N LEU A 78 33.75 15.17 21.44
CA LEU A 78 34.88 15.40 20.55
C LEU A 78 35.62 16.65 21.01
N THR A 79 36.70 16.46 21.79
CA THR A 79 37.74 17.47 21.97
C THR A 79 38.97 17.14 21.14
N LEU A 80 39.65 18.18 20.65
CA LEU A 80 40.79 18.16 19.74
C LEU A 80 42.11 17.63 20.36
N SER A 81 42.08 16.84 21.45
CA SER A 81 43.28 16.44 22.21
C SER A 81 43.85 15.05 21.90
N ASP A 82 43.15 14.19 21.16
CA ASP A 82 43.48 12.74 21.18
C ASP A 82 44.23 12.23 19.93
N MET A 83 44.85 13.11 19.14
CA MET A 83 45.73 12.70 18.03
C MET A 83 47.12 13.31 18.11
N SER A 84 47.92 12.87 19.08
CA SER A 84 49.37 13.12 19.10
C SER A 84 50.11 11.95 19.76
N ARG A 85 50.52 10.96 18.96
CA ARG A 85 51.68 10.07 19.18
C ARG A 85 51.85 9.09 18.04
N PHE A 86 52.84 9.32 17.17
CA PHE A 86 54.03 8.46 17.04
C PHE A 86 54.89 8.91 15.85
N HIS A 87 56.15 9.27 16.13
CA HIS A 87 57.23 9.41 15.17
C HIS A 87 58.46 8.65 15.70
N GLU A 88 59.24 8.09 14.75
CA GLU A 88 60.61 7.53 14.83
C GLU A 88 60.70 6.09 15.38
N ILE A 89 61.39 5.13 14.74
CA ILE A 89 62.83 5.11 14.39
C ILE A 89 63.09 4.19 13.16
N PHE A 90 63.96 4.60 12.23
CA PHE A 90 64.65 3.80 11.18
C PHE A 90 66.06 3.41 11.69
N PRO A 91 66.79 2.35 11.20
CA PRO A 91 67.49 2.45 9.88
C PRO A 91 68.01 1.16 9.14
N HIS A 92 68.48 1.41 7.89
CA HIS A 92 69.38 0.64 6.97
C HIS A 92 68.72 -0.46 6.08
N HIS A 93 68.96 -0.64 4.76
CA HIS A 93 69.99 -0.18 3.79
C HIS A 93 69.56 -0.44 2.30
N GLN A 94 70.11 0.37 1.37
CA GLN A 94 70.49 0.14 -0.07
C GLN A 94 69.47 0.16 -1.26
N HIS A 95 69.63 1.23 -2.10
CA HIS A 95 69.68 1.37 -3.59
C HIS A 95 68.56 0.81 -4.55
N PRO A 96 68.45 1.31 -5.82
CA PRO A 96 67.18 1.72 -6.44
C PRO A 96 67.04 1.25 -7.90
N SER A 97 66.17 0.28 -8.19
CA SER A 97 65.71 0.10 -9.57
C SER A 97 64.56 -0.88 -9.58
N GLN A 98 63.35 -0.41 -9.90
CA GLN A 98 62.49 -1.00 -10.91
C GLN A 98 61.14 -0.29 -10.95
N VAL A 99 60.72 -0.03 -12.18
CA VAL A 99 59.36 0.35 -12.56
C VAL A 99 58.47 -0.84 -12.21
N GLU A 100 57.46 -0.64 -11.37
CA GLU A 100 56.33 -1.57 -11.27
C GLU A 100 55.02 -0.82 -11.53
N GLU A 101 54.29 -1.38 -12.49
CA GLU A 101 52.99 -0.97 -12.98
C GLU A 101 51.92 -1.13 -11.89
N PHE A 102 51.01 -0.16 -11.80
CA PHE A 102 49.75 -0.31 -11.06
C PHE A 102 48.78 -1.18 -11.87
N PRO A 103 48.21 -2.29 -11.34
CA PRO A 103 47.12 -2.97 -11.99
C PRO A 103 45.80 -2.38 -11.45
N TYR A 104 45.28 -1.34 -12.11
CA TYR A 104 43.83 -1.13 -12.11
C TYR A 104 43.28 -1.81 -13.36
N ASP A 105 42.66 -2.98 -13.15
CA ASP A 105 42.05 -3.81 -14.18
C ASP A 105 40.73 -3.18 -14.66
N TYR A 106 40.85 -2.11 -15.46
CA TYR A 106 39.73 -1.44 -16.14
C TYR A 106 39.01 -2.38 -17.13
N GLU A 107 39.67 -3.47 -17.58
CA GLU A 107 39.07 -4.45 -18.49
C GLU A 107 37.97 -5.26 -17.80
N LYS A 108 38.15 -5.71 -16.55
CA LYS A 108 37.12 -6.48 -15.83
C LYS A 108 35.85 -5.68 -15.53
N GLU A 109 35.95 -4.39 -15.22
CA GLU A 109 34.80 -3.51 -14.99
C GLU A 109 34.12 -3.13 -16.31
N GLY A 110 34.89 -2.88 -17.38
CA GLY A 110 34.38 -2.65 -18.73
C GLY A 110 33.62 -3.85 -19.31
N ILE A 111 34.09 -5.08 -19.05
CA ILE A 111 33.42 -6.32 -19.47
C ILE A 111 32.08 -6.52 -18.75
N LYS A 112 31.96 -6.14 -17.47
CA LYS A 112 30.65 -6.17 -16.76
C LYS A 112 29.67 -5.15 -17.34
N TYR A 113 30.15 -3.95 -17.67
CA TYR A 113 29.37 -2.88 -18.28
C TYR A 113 28.85 -3.28 -19.69
N LEU A 114 29.72 -3.86 -20.52
CA LEU A 114 29.35 -4.47 -21.79
C LEU A 114 28.38 -5.64 -21.59
N GLY A 115 28.60 -6.49 -20.58
CA GLY A 115 27.73 -7.61 -20.25
C GLY A 115 26.30 -7.18 -19.87
N PHE A 116 26.15 -6.10 -19.10
CA PHE A 116 24.86 -5.51 -18.76
C PHE A 116 24.17 -4.91 -19.99
N MET A 117 24.91 -4.14 -20.80
CA MET A 117 24.39 -3.56 -22.06
C MET A 117 24.00 -4.64 -23.08
N PHE A 118 24.77 -5.73 -23.18
CA PHE A 118 24.43 -6.89 -24.00
C PHE A 118 23.26 -7.69 -23.43
N ALA A 119 23.12 -7.82 -22.11
CA ALA A 119 21.97 -8.49 -21.49
C ALA A 119 20.67 -7.69 -21.71
N LEU A 120 20.74 -6.36 -21.62
CA LEU A 120 19.65 -5.45 -21.95
C LEU A 120 19.29 -5.54 -23.44
N ALA A 121 20.27 -5.45 -24.33
CA ALA A 121 20.08 -5.56 -25.78
C ALA A 121 19.60 -6.97 -26.22
N LYS A 122 20.06 -8.04 -25.55
CA LYS A 122 19.70 -9.43 -25.85
C LYS A 122 18.29 -9.76 -25.36
N ASN A 123 17.88 -9.29 -24.17
CA ASN A 123 16.49 -9.39 -23.71
C ASN A 123 15.51 -8.65 -24.63
N LEU A 124 15.95 -7.53 -25.23
CA LEU A 124 15.17 -6.78 -26.23
C LEU A 124 15.12 -7.47 -27.61
N LYS A 125 16.15 -8.24 -27.98
CA LYS A 125 16.21 -9.00 -29.26
C LYS A 125 15.57 -10.38 -29.23
N SER A 126 15.53 -11.08 -28.08
CA SER A 126 15.17 -12.51 -28.03
C SER A 126 13.68 -12.82 -27.89
N ARG A 127 12.78 -11.85 -28.08
CA ARG A 127 11.33 -12.06 -28.03
C ARG A 127 10.71 -11.80 -29.39
N GLN A 128 10.88 -12.79 -30.28
CA GLN A 128 10.07 -12.96 -31.49
C GLN A 128 8.72 -13.53 -31.09
N ASP A 129 7.75 -12.65 -30.84
CA ASP A 129 6.32 -12.91 -31.04
C ASP A 129 5.60 -11.56 -31.14
N CYS A 130 5.80 -10.90 -32.28
CA CYS A 130 5.03 -9.77 -32.79
C CYS A 130 5.31 -9.70 -34.29
N SER A 131 4.32 -10.05 -35.10
CA SER A 131 4.39 -10.13 -36.55
C SER A 131 4.40 -8.74 -37.21
N SER A 132 5.59 -8.15 -37.37
CA SER A 132 5.94 -7.22 -38.46
C SER A 132 7.43 -6.84 -38.43
N ILE A 133 8.08 -7.01 -39.58
CA ILE A 133 9.52 -6.82 -39.91
C ILE A 133 9.79 -5.30 -40.08
N ALA A 134 10.92 -4.70 -39.68
CA ALA A 134 12.20 -4.65 -40.41
C ALA A 134 13.35 -4.07 -39.56
N GLY A 135 14.58 -4.44 -39.91
CA GLY A 135 15.79 -4.23 -39.11
C GLY A 135 16.47 -2.86 -39.22
N ALA A 136 17.41 -2.62 -38.32
CA ALA A 136 18.48 -1.65 -38.46
C ALA A 136 19.72 -2.09 -37.65
N GLU A 137 20.88 -1.83 -38.24
CA GLU A 137 22.23 -2.16 -37.77
C GLU A 137 22.73 -1.13 -36.75
N LEU A 138 23.48 -1.60 -35.74
CA LEU A 138 24.26 -0.75 -34.84
C LEU A 138 25.65 -0.56 -35.45
N HIS A 139 26.00 0.66 -35.87
CA HIS A 139 27.37 1.02 -36.21
C HIS A 139 28.16 1.35 -34.93
N PRO A 140 29.35 0.76 -34.71
CA PRO A 140 30.20 1.12 -33.58
C PRO A 140 31.19 2.21 -33.98
N PHE A 141 31.11 3.38 -33.35
CA PHE A 141 32.26 4.26 -33.17
C PHE A 141 32.47 4.40 -31.66
N PHE A 142 33.55 3.80 -31.16
CA PHE A 142 34.00 3.91 -29.78
C PHE A 142 35.35 4.63 -29.76
N GLU A 143 35.39 5.81 -29.16
CA GLU A 143 36.62 6.41 -28.63
C GLU A 143 36.46 6.63 -27.11
N PRO A 144 37.41 6.18 -26.27
CA PRO A 144 37.22 6.10 -24.83
C PRO A 144 37.79 7.34 -24.12
N GLN A 145 37.35 8.56 -24.43
CA GLN A 145 37.71 9.73 -23.61
C GLN A 145 36.61 10.80 -23.55
N LYS A 146 35.69 10.61 -22.58
CA LYS A 146 34.90 11.60 -21.80
C LYS A 146 33.58 10.94 -21.39
N LEU A 147 33.36 10.79 -20.08
CA LEU A 147 32.05 10.46 -19.50
C LEU A 147 31.09 11.64 -19.72
N LEU A 148 30.65 11.85 -20.95
CA LEU A 148 29.50 12.69 -21.26
C LEU A 148 28.23 11.85 -21.06
N PRO A 149 27.10 12.47 -20.66
CA PRO A 149 25.82 11.78 -20.56
C PRO A 149 25.49 11.12 -21.91
N GLN A 150 25.50 9.79 -21.94
CA GLN A 150 25.21 9.01 -23.14
C GLN A 150 23.69 8.95 -23.34
N VAL A 151 23.20 9.63 -24.37
CA VAL A 151 21.80 9.54 -24.78
C VAL A 151 21.61 8.24 -25.55
N ALA A 152 21.13 7.19 -24.89
CA ALA A 152 20.69 5.97 -25.57
C ALA A 152 19.24 6.12 -26.03
N TYR A 153 19.00 5.99 -27.34
CA TYR A 153 17.66 5.94 -27.91
C TYR A 153 17.17 4.49 -27.89
N LEU A 154 16.10 4.23 -27.14
CA LEU A 154 15.37 2.96 -27.23
C LEU A 154 14.41 3.03 -28.42
N ASP A 155 14.85 2.59 -29.59
CA ASP A 155 13.96 2.49 -30.74
C ASP A 155 13.18 1.17 -30.71
N LYS A 156 11.93 1.29 -30.28
CA LYS A 156 10.78 0.60 -30.87
C LYS A 156 9.60 1.57 -30.76
N HIS A 157 9.62 2.57 -31.63
CA HIS A 157 8.54 3.54 -31.88
C HIS A 157 7.88 4.17 -30.63
N SER A 158 8.23 5.44 -30.37
CA SER A 158 7.50 6.47 -29.57
C SER A 158 8.13 6.95 -28.25
N ILE A 159 9.16 6.29 -27.71
CA ILE A 159 9.69 6.68 -26.39
C ILE A 159 10.96 7.52 -26.54
N LYS A 160 10.82 8.84 -26.48
CA LYS A 160 11.95 9.76 -26.27
C LYS A 160 12.31 9.79 -24.78
N ALA A 161 13.17 8.85 -24.38
CA ALA A 161 13.77 8.84 -23.05
C ALA A 161 15.24 9.25 -23.14
N ARG A 162 15.66 10.14 -22.25
CA ARG A 162 17.06 10.37 -21.95
C ARG A 162 17.46 9.41 -20.84
N ILE A 163 18.45 8.57 -21.12
CA ILE A 163 19.02 7.65 -20.13
C ILE A 163 20.21 8.35 -19.46
N ASN A 164 20.14 8.54 -18.15
CA ASN A 164 21.23 9.07 -17.34
C ASN A 164 21.67 7.98 -16.34
N PHE A 165 22.92 7.55 -16.40
CA PHE A 165 23.47 6.61 -15.42
C PHE A 165 23.95 7.39 -14.19
N MET A 166 23.32 7.18 -13.03
CA MET A 166 23.76 7.81 -11.78
C MET A 166 24.78 6.96 -11.02
N SER A 167 24.69 5.64 -11.14
CA SER A 167 25.64 4.68 -10.58
C SER A 167 25.63 3.39 -11.40
N LEU A 168 26.53 2.44 -11.10
CA LEU A 168 26.54 1.11 -11.73
C LEU A 168 25.19 0.37 -11.59
N ASP A 169 24.43 0.69 -10.54
CA ASP A 169 23.19 -0.01 -10.19
C ASP A 169 21.98 0.93 -10.29
N THR A 170 22.11 2.10 -10.91
CA THR A 170 21.03 3.08 -10.99
C THR A 170 21.01 3.78 -12.33
N VAL A 171 20.00 3.42 -13.11
CA VAL A 171 19.68 4.08 -14.36
C VAL A 171 18.49 5.02 -14.13
N VAL A 172 18.63 6.26 -14.59
CA VAL A 172 17.59 7.29 -14.59
C VAL A 172 17.04 7.44 -16.01
N LEU A 173 15.75 7.20 -16.18
CA LEU A 173 15.05 7.41 -17.44
C LEU A 173 14.18 8.66 -17.37
N THR A 174 14.60 9.71 -18.07
CA THR A 174 13.86 10.96 -18.19
C THR A 174 13.07 10.97 -19.49
N PHE A 175 11.74 10.90 -19.40
CA PHE A 175 10.86 11.00 -20.57
C PHE A 175 10.48 12.44 -20.85
N CYS A 176 10.54 12.84 -22.12
CA CYS A 176 10.09 14.17 -22.55
C CYS A 176 8.59 14.21 -22.89
N GLU A 177 7.99 13.05 -23.19
CA GLU A 177 6.63 12.89 -23.70
C GLU A 177 5.93 11.70 -22.99
N SER A 178 4.63 11.51 -23.24
CA SER A 178 3.86 10.37 -22.71
C SER A 178 4.49 9.04 -23.11
N ALA A 179 4.52 8.07 -22.19
CA ALA A 179 5.16 6.77 -22.42
C ALA A 179 4.37 5.62 -21.77
N ASN A 180 4.47 4.44 -22.38
CA ASN A 180 3.96 3.19 -21.84
C ASN A 180 5.15 2.38 -21.30
N LEU A 181 5.10 1.98 -20.03
CA LEU A 181 6.18 1.25 -19.36
C LEU A 181 5.80 -0.21 -19.10
N CYS A 182 5.34 -0.91 -20.14
CA CYS A 182 4.91 -2.30 -20.04
C CYS A 182 6.08 -3.30 -20.09
N ASP A 183 5.91 -4.44 -19.40
CA ASP A 183 6.75 -5.65 -19.50
C ASP A 183 8.25 -5.45 -19.20
N PHE A 184 8.59 -4.46 -18.38
CA PHE A 184 9.97 -4.17 -17.99
C PHE A 184 10.35 -4.90 -16.70
N ASP A 185 11.27 -5.86 -16.77
CA ASP A 185 11.90 -6.43 -15.57
C ASP A 185 13.00 -5.47 -15.12
N ALA A 186 12.70 -4.67 -14.12
CA ALA A 186 13.40 -3.41 -13.91
C ALA A 186 14.82 -3.58 -13.38
N GLY A 187 15.13 -4.70 -12.69
CA GLY A 187 16.30 -4.74 -11.83
C GLY A 187 16.33 -3.49 -10.92
N ASN A 188 17.48 -2.87 -10.72
CA ASN A 188 17.56 -1.63 -9.94
C ASN A 188 17.40 -0.37 -10.85
N LEU A 189 16.21 -0.15 -11.42
CA LEU A 189 15.94 0.98 -12.33
C LEU A 189 15.19 2.13 -11.64
N VAL A 190 15.89 3.23 -11.33
CA VAL A 190 15.24 4.43 -10.79
C VAL A 190 14.71 5.30 -11.93
N VAL A 191 13.44 5.18 -12.28
CA VAL A 191 12.87 6.00 -13.36
C VAL A 191 12.53 7.42 -12.91
N ASP A 192 13.40 8.39 -13.20
CA ASP A 192 13.15 9.81 -12.90
C ASP A 192 12.57 10.57 -14.10
N ILE A 193 11.28 10.91 -14.03
CA ILE A 193 10.53 11.50 -15.14
C ILE A 193 10.34 12.99 -14.90
N GLU A 194 10.97 13.81 -15.74
CA GLU A 194 10.95 15.28 -15.68
C GLU A 194 10.20 15.87 -16.89
N SER A 195 8.95 15.47 -17.10
CA SER A 195 8.10 16.12 -18.11
C SER A 195 7.17 17.13 -17.43
N LYS A 196 6.72 18.14 -18.19
CA LYS A 196 5.82 19.19 -17.68
C LYS A 196 4.39 18.69 -17.39
N GLU A 197 3.94 17.63 -18.07
CA GLU A 197 2.65 16.95 -17.81
C GLU A 197 2.67 15.49 -18.31
N PRO A 198 3.62 14.64 -17.89
CA PRO A 198 3.70 13.27 -18.40
C PRO A 198 2.44 12.51 -18.00
N ARG A 199 1.82 11.91 -19.00
CA ARG A 199 0.84 10.84 -18.80
C ARG A 199 1.55 9.53 -19.05
N LEU A 200 1.54 8.66 -18.05
CA LEU A 200 2.06 7.31 -18.18
C LEU A 200 0.92 6.32 -18.04
N SER A 201 1.04 5.24 -18.79
CA SER A 201 0.17 4.08 -18.63
C SER A 201 1.01 2.84 -18.39
N LEU A 202 0.37 1.83 -17.78
CA LEU A 202 0.95 0.51 -17.56
C LEU A 202 2.27 0.54 -16.78
N VAL A 203 2.39 1.45 -15.82
CA VAL A 203 3.64 1.66 -15.09
C VAL A 203 3.90 0.47 -14.17
N GLY A 204 4.96 -0.30 -14.44
CA GLY A 204 5.26 -1.52 -13.69
C GLY A 204 4.34 -2.69 -14.03
N TYR A 205 3.67 -2.65 -15.18
CA TYR A 205 2.84 -3.75 -15.65
C TYR A 205 3.63 -5.05 -15.75
N LYS A 206 3.14 -6.12 -15.11
CA LYS A 206 3.80 -7.43 -15.04
C LYS A 206 5.25 -7.42 -14.53
N MET A 207 5.64 -6.38 -13.80
CA MET A 207 6.97 -6.29 -13.18
C MET A 207 7.20 -7.52 -12.28
N LYS A 208 8.33 -8.21 -12.47
CA LYS A 208 8.69 -9.43 -11.73
C LYS A 208 9.67 -9.15 -10.60
N SER A 209 10.55 -8.19 -10.79
CA SER A 209 11.56 -7.78 -9.82
C SER A 209 11.94 -6.32 -10.02
N GLY A 210 12.71 -5.80 -9.07
CA GLY A 210 13.32 -4.49 -9.18
C GLY A 210 12.71 -3.40 -8.33
N TYR A 211 13.14 -2.17 -8.57
CA TYR A 211 12.71 -0.98 -7.83
C TYR A 211 12.40 0.14 -8.82
N LEU A 212 11.24 0.79 -8.66
CA LEU A 212 10.79 1.92 -9.45
C LEU A 212 10.43 3.07 -8.49
N PHE A 213 11.02 4.24 -8.68
CA PHE A 213 10.66 5.44 -7.91
C PHE A 213 10.14 6.50 -8.86
N ILE A 214 8.95 7.02 -8.59
CA ILE A 214 8.22 7.93 -9.46
C ILE A 214 8.00 9.24 -8.68
N LYS A 215 8.43 10.36 -9.27
CA LYS A 215 8.26 11.70 -8.69
C LYS A 215 6.80 12.16 -8.70
N PRO A 216 6.41 13.13 -7.85
CA PRO A 216 5.06 13.69 -7.86
C PRO A 216 4.75 14.41 -9.18
N GLY A 217 3.45 14.60 -9.46
CA GLY A 217 2.97 15.41 -10.59
C GLY A 217 2.84 14.66 -11.91
N ILE A 218 3.15 13.37 -11.92
CA ILE A 218 3.04 12.49 -13.08
C ILE A 218 1.66 11.85 -13.07
N LYS A 219 0.87 12.06 -14.13
CA LYS A 219 -0.44 11.41 -14.24
C LYS A 219 -0.26 9.96 -14.67
N ILE A 220 -0.79 9.02 -13.89
CA ILE A 220 -0.70 7.59 -14.17
C ILE A 220 -2.12 7.04 -14.34
N THR A 221 -2.36 6.25 -15.38
CA THR A 221 -3.64 5.54 -15.54
C THR A 221 -3.63 4.18 -14.86
N GLU A 222 -2.51 3.46 -14.93
CA GLU A 222 -2.32 2.13 -14.35
C GLU A 222 -0.95 2.01 -13.69
N LEU A 223 -0.94 1.55 -12.44
CA LEU A 223 0.24 1.44 -11.60
C LEU A 223 0.34 0.03 -11.00
N GLY A 224 1.28 -0.77 -11.49
CA GLY A 224 1.55 -2.12 -10.99
C GLY A 224 0.48 -3.16 -11.34
N SER A 225 -0.29 -2.95 -12.41
CA SER A 225 -1.26 -3.94 -12.90
C SER A 225 -0.54 -5.25 -13.28
N ASP A 226 -1.10 -6.38 -12.85
CA ASP A 226 -0.54 -7.73 -13.01
C ASP A 226 0.91 -7.89 -12.49
N MET A 227 1.40 -6.98 -11.62
CA MET A 227 2.74 -7.05 -11.03
C MET A 227 2.93 -8.34 -10.22
N GLN A 228 4.06 -9.04 -10.43
CA GLN A 228 4.39 -10.31 -9.79
C GLN A 228 5.46 -10.17 -8.70
N GLY A 229 6.23 -9.08 -8.70
CA GLY A 229 7.28 -8.81 -7.72
C GLY A 229 7.95 -7.46 -7.94
N GLY A 230 8.92 -7.12 -7.08
CA GLY A 230 9.60 -5.82 -7.10
C GLY A 230 8.93 -4.77 -6.21
N THR A 231 9.31 -3.50 -6.38
CA THR A 231 8.84 -2.37 -5.58
C THR A 231 8.59 -1.16 -6.45
N ILE A 232 7.44 -0.52 -6.30
CA ILE A 232 7.11 0.76 -6.92
C ILE A 232 6.81 1.77 -5.81
N ILE A 233 7.47 2.93 -5.83
CA ILE A 233 7.22 4.05 -4.92
C ILE A 233 6.77 5.24 -5.75
N TYR A 234 5.55 5.72 -5.51
CA TYR A 234 5.04 6.97 -6.08
C TYR A 234 5.07 8.06 -5.00
N ASP A 235 5.92 9.06 -5.20
CA ASP A 235 6.17 10.13 -4.22
C ASP A 235 5.23 11.32 -4.39
N GLY A 236 3.92 11.10 -4.36
CA GLY A 236 2.95 12.17 -4.51
C GLY A 236 1.51 11.72 -4.32
N ASP A 237 0.59 12.66 -4.54
CA ASP A 237 -0.83 12.38 -4.62
C ASP A 237 -1.17 11.81 -6.00
N ILE A 238 -2.06 10.82 -6.05
CA ILE A 238 -2.44 10.12 -7.27
C ILE A 238 -3.96 10.18 -7.45
N LYS A 239 -4.42 10.23 -8.70
CA LYS A 239 -5.82 10.46 -9.04
C LYS A 239 -6.22 9.72 -10.30
N ASP A 240 -7.43 9.16 -10.30
CA ASP A 240 -8.04 8.44 -11.42
C ASP A 240 -7.13 7.31 -11.97
N THR A 241 -6.59 6.48 -11.07
CA THR A 241 -5.59 5.44 -11.38
C THR A 241 -6.04 4.06 -10.89
N GLN A 242 -5.79 3.04 -11.71
CA GLN A 242 -5.87 1.64 -11.29
C GLN A 242 -4.54 1.20 -10.67
N ILE A 243 -4.57 0.80 -9.40
CA ILE A 243 -3.37 0.58 -8.59
C ILE A 243 -3.34 -0.87 -8.14
N GLY A 244 -2.38 -1.64 -8.64
CA GLY A 244 -2.19 -3.04 -8.28
C GLY A 244 -3.34 -3.96 -8.71
N GLU A 245 -4.01 -3.64 -9.82
CA GLU A 245 -5.02 -4.52 -10.41
C GLU A 245 -4.41 -5.91 -10.70
N ARG A 246 -5.05 -6.99 -10.26
CA ARG A 246 -4.59 -8.38 -10.40
C ARG A 246 -3.15 -8.64 -9.91
N MET A 247 -2.64 -7.81 -9.00
CA MET A 247 -1.28 -7.93 -8.47
C MET A 247 -1.07 -9.31 -7.83
N GLY A 248 -0.04 -10.02 -8.31
CA GLY A 248 0.37 -11.36 -7.89
C GLY A 248 1.56 -11.39 -6.93
N GLY A 249 2.19 -10.23 -6.66
CA GLY A 249 3.27 -10.08 -5.70
C GLY A 249 3.96 -8.71 -5.80
N GLY A 250 4.95 -8.46 -4.92
CA GLY A 250 5.70 -7.20 -4.88
C GLY A 250 5.10 -6.17 -3.93
N MET A 251 5.54 -4.91 -4.08
CA MET A 251 5.10 -3.79 -3.24
C MET A 251 4.81 -2.54 -4.06
N ILE A 252 3.73 -1.84 -3.72
CA ILE A 252 3.43 -0.49 -4.20
C ILE A 252 3.28 0.44 -2.99
N GLY A 253 4.08 1.50 -2.91
CA GLY A 253 4.00 2.53 -1.89
C GLY A 253 3.64 3.88 -2.48
N ILE A 254 2.64 4.56 -1.92
CA ILE A 254 2.19 5.88 -2.34
C ILE A 254 2.35 6.84 -1.16
N SER A 255 3.21 7.86 -1.29
CA SER A 255 3.51 8.79 -0.20
C SER A 255 2.38 9.81 0.03
N GLY A 256 1.55 10.08 -0.98
CA GLY A 256 0.41 10.98 -0.93
C GLY A 256 -0.94 10.30 -0.72
N SER A 257 -1.99 11.05 -1.08
CA SER A 257 -3.39 10.59 -1.08
C SER A 257 -3.77 9.97 -2.43
N VAL A 258 -4.76 9.08 -2.42
CA VAL A 258 -5.39 8.55 -3.63
C VAL A 258 -6.77 9.16 -3.76
N THR A 259 -7.09 9.77 -4.90
CA THR A 259 -8.37 10.48 -5.10
C THR A 259 -9.09 10.09 -6.40
N GLY A 260 -10.35 10.52 -6.54
CA GLY A 260 -11.09 10.44 -7.80
C GLY A 260 -11.56 9.03 -8.17
N GLY A 261 -11.59 8.71 -9.46
CA GLY A 261 -12.01 7.43 -10.03
C GLY A 261 -11.01 6.28 -9.84
N SER A 262 -10.19 6.33 -8.80
CA SER A 262 -9.11 5.34 -8.59
C SER A 262 -9.66 4.01 -8.06
N GLU A 263 -8.91 2.94 -8.35
CA GLU A 263 -9.25 1.56 -8.00
C GLU A 263 -8.00 0.94 -7.39
N ILE A 264 -8.09 0.30 -6.23
CA ILE A 264 -6.91 -0.17 -5.49
C ILE A 264 -7.04 -1.66 -5.22
N GLY A 265 -6.15 -2.46 -5.78
CA GLY A 265 -6.07 -3.90 -5.53
C GLY A 265 -7.28 -4.69 -6.04
N HIS A 266 -7.91 -4.23 -7.13
CA HIS A 266 -8.95 -4.99 -7.81
C HIS A 266 -8.41 -6.37 -8.23
N GLU A 267 -9.06 -7.46 -7.81
CA GLU A 267 -8.62 -8.84 -8.03
C GLU A 267 -7.18 -9.15 -7.54
N MET A 268 -6.67 -8.39 -6.57
CA MET A 268 -5.34 -8.61 -6.01
C MET A 268 -5.23 -10.00 -5.36
N LYS A 269 -4.18 -10.74 -5.70
CA LYS A 269 -3.94 -12.12 -5.26
C LYS A 269 -2.87 -12.21 -4.18
N LYS A 270 -1.80 -11.39 -4.28
CA LYS A 270 -0.73 -11.27 -3.28
C LYS A 270 -0.07 -9.89 -3.40
N GLY A 271 0.90 -9.61 -2.52
CA GLY A 271 1.68 -8.38 -2.52
C GLY A 271 1.21 -7.41 -1.44
N PHE A 272 1.78 -6.21 -1.45
CA PHE A 272 1.50 -5.16 -0.47
C PHE A 272 1.29 -3.82 -1.16
N ILE A 273 0.16 -3.16 -0.90
CA ILE A 273 -0.11 -1.79 -1.34
C ILE A 273 -0.24 -0.92 -0.10
N HIS A 274 0.53 0.18 -0.03
CA HIS A 274 0.49 1.12 1.09
C HIS A 274 0.25 2.54 0.61
N VAL A 275 -0.88 3.12 1.04
CA VAL A 275 -1.18 4.54 0.89
C VAL A 275 -0.89 5.24 2.22
N LYS A 276 0.09 6.16 2.23
CA LYS A 276 0.51 6.84 3.47
C LYS A 276 -0.50 7.88 3.96
N LYS A 277 -1.28 8.50 3.07
CA LYS A 277 -2.33 9.46 3.43
C LYS A 277 -3.72 8.88 3.21
N ASN A 278 -4.66 9.70 2.74
CA ASN A 278 -6.08 9.37 2.63
C ASN A 278 -6.38 8.68 1.30
N VAL A 279 -7.50 7.96 1.27
CA VAL A 279 -8.14 7.48 0.05
C VAL A 279 -9.53 8.09 -0.01
N GLU A 280 -9.80 8.87 -1.05
CA GLU A 280 -11.04 9.63 -1.22
C GLU A 280 -11.58 9.42 -2.63
N LEU A 281 -12.50 8.45 -2.77
CA LEU A 281 -12.97 8.04 -4.08
C LEU A 281 -14.12 8.93 -4.56
N GLY A 282 -14.07 9.33 -5.83
CA GLY A 282 -15.08 10.17 -6.48
C GLY A 282 -16.20 9.38 -7.15
N GLN A 283 -17.29 10.07 -7.49
CA GLN A 283 -18.56 9.49 -7.95
C GLN A 283 -18.45 8.41 -9.04
N TYR A 284 -17.51 8.53 -9.98
CA TYR A 284 -17.43 7.69 -11.18
C TYR A 284 -16.56 6.44 -11.07
N SER A 285 -15.92 6.16 -9.93
CA SER A 285 -15.26 4.85 -9.76
C SER A 285 -16.31 3.75 -9.70
N ILE A 286 -16.30 2.83 -10.67
CA ILE A 286 -17.12 1.61 -10.67
C ILE A 286 -16.48 0.49 -9.85
N TRP A 287 -15.15 0.51 -9.66
CA TRP A 287 -14.42 -0.52 -8.93
C TRP A 287 -13.71 0.03 -7.69
N ASP A 288 -14.02 -0.61 -6.57
CA ASP A 288 -13.70 -0.13 -5.23
C ASP A 288 -12.34 -0.63 -4.70
N VAL A 289 -11.94 -0.21 -3.49
CA VAL A 289 -10.72 -0.73 -2.85
C VAL A 289 -10.91 -2.20 -2.48
N GLY A 290 -10.04 -3.07 -2.99
CA GLY A 290 -10.03 -4.50 -2.73
C GLY A 290 -11.22 -5.26 -3.33
N TYR A 291 -11.83 -4.74 -4.40
CA TYR A 291 -12.90 -5.45 -5.10
C TYR A 291 -12.40 -6.82 -5.59
N CYS A 292 -13.12 -7.90 -5.24
CA CYS A 292 -12.73 -9.28 -5.56
C CYS A 292 -11.29 -9.65 -5.13
N MET A 293 -10.75 -8.99 -4.09
CA MET A 293 -9.41 -9.30 -3.57
C MET A 293 -9.37 -10.74 -3.02
N ALA A 294 -8.42 -11.55 -3.48
CA ALA A 294 -8.24 -12.94 -3.09
C ALA A 294 -7.08 -13.13 -2.09
N GLY A 295 -6.17 -12.16 -2.01
CA GLY A 295 -5.02 -12.22 -1.09
C GLY A 295 -4.15 -10.97 -1.12
N GLY A 296 -3.06 -10.98 -0.34
CA GLY A 296 -2.19 -9.81 -0.17
C GLY A 296 -2.67 -8.86 0.92
N THR A 297 -2.14 -7.64 0.94
CA THR A 297 -2.51 -6.64 1.94
C THR A 297 -2.58 -5.24 1.35
N ILE A 298 -3.66 -4.52 1.63
CA ILE A 298 -3.83 -3.10 1.34
C ILE A 298 -3.84 -2.36 2.68
N LYS A 299 -2.90 -1.43 2.87
CA LYS A 299 -2.79 -0.59 4.07
C LYS A 299 -3.02 0.87 3.70
N ILE A 300 -3.97 1.51 4.35
CA ILE A 300 -4.27 2.94 4.26
C ILE A 300 -3.97 3.56 5.61
N SER A 301 -2.96 4.41 5.69
CA SER A 301 -2.56 5.04 6.95
C SER A 301 -3.38 6.28 7.31
N GLY A 302 -4.04 6.90 6.33
CA GLY A 302 -5.02 7.95 6.53
C GLY A 302 -6.44 7.42 6.71
N LYS A 303 -7.41 8.25 6.32
CA LYS A 303 -8.84 7.91 6.30
C LYS A 303 -9.26 7.35 4.95
N PHE A 304 -10.30 6.51 4.96
CA PHE A 304 -11.04 6.12 3.77
C PHE A 304 -12.37 6.90 3.71
N THR A 305 -12.51 7.81 2.76
CA THR A 305 -13.68 8.68 2.67
C THR A 305 -14.31 8.62 1.30
N ASN A 306 -15.59 9.00 1.27
CA ASN A 306 -16.32 9.21 0.04
C ASN A 306 -17.05 10.54 0.14
N GLU A 307 -16.77 11.45 -0.79
CA GLU A 307 -17.45 12.74 -0.86
C GLU A 307 -18.76 12.65 -1.66
N VAL A 308 -18.84 11.76 -2.65
CA VAL A 308 -19.97 11.69 -3.59
C VAL A 308 -20.19 10.27 -4.11
N GLY A 309 -21.40 9.75 -3.95
CA GLY A 309 -21.87 8.48 -4.52
C GLY A 309 -21.81 7.31 -3.54
N TYR A 310 -21.94 6.07 -4.01
CA TYR A 310 -21.77 4.88 -3.18
C TYR A 310 -20.41 4.26 -3.47
N LYS A 311 -19.61 4.01 -2.42
CA LYS A 311 -18.29 3.38 -2.53
C LYS A 311 -18.19 2.19 -1.61
N LYS A 312 -17.37 1.23 -1.99
CA LYS A 312 -17.19 0.01 -1.22
C LYS A 312 -15.74 -0.19 -0.80
N LEU A 313 -15.55 -1.03 0.22
CA LEU A 313 -14.25 -1.43 0.74
C LEU A 313 -14.29 -2.94 0.95
N GLY A 314 -13.56 -3.71 0.14
CA GLY A 314 -13.57 -5.17 0.22
C GLY A 314 -14.86 -5.82 -0.29
N ASN A 315 -15.54 -5.21 -1.27
CA ASN A 315 -16.72 -5.80 -1.89
C ASN A 315 -16.36 -7.10 -2.61
N SER A 316 -17.13 -8.17 -2.37
CA SER A 316 -16.86 -9.52 -2.89
C SER A 316 -15.46 -10.06 -2.57
N MET A 317 -14.78 -9.54 -1.53
CA MET A 317 -13.45 -9.99 -1.12
C MET A 317 -13.48 -11.47 -0.72
N GLU A 318 -12.57 -12.27 -1.27
CA GLU A 318 -12.45 -13.72 -1.03
C GLU A 318 -11.31 -14.05 -0.06
N GLY A 319 -10.34 -13.15 0.09
CA GLY A 319 -9.20 -13.33 0.99
C GLY A 319 -8.29 -12.10 1.08
N GLY A 320 -7.22 -12.19 1.88
CA GLY A 320 -6.28 -11.09 2.09
C GLY A 320 -6.63 -10.18 3.26
N SER A 321 -6.01 -9.00 3.32
CA SER A 321 -6.24 -8.05 4.41
C SER A 321 -6.32 -6.60 3.93
N ILE A 322 -7.33 -5.87 4.41
CA ILE A 322 -7.45 -4.43 4.21
C ILE A 322 -7.39 -3.74 5.57
N ILE A 323 -6.47 -2.79 5.75
CA ILE A 323 -6.25 -2.09 7.02
C ILE A 323 -6.34 -0.59 6.79
N VAL A 324 -7.33 0.06 7.40
CA VAL A 324 -7.52 1.52 7.38
C VAL A 324 -7.28 2.08 8.78
N LYS A 325 -6.18 2.80 8.97
CA LYS A 325 -5.71 3.19 10.30
C LYS A 325 -6.61 4.25 10.97
N ASN A 326 -7.01 5.30 10.24
CA ASN A 326 -7.64 6.47 10.86
C ASN A 326 -9.17 6.54 10.66
N GLY A 327 -9.80 5.42 10.31
CA GLY A 327 -11.26 5.33 10.16
C GLY A 327 -11.76 5.43 8.72
N ALA A 328 -13.06 5.18 8.57
CA ALA A 328 -13.81 5.28 7.32
C ALA A 328 -15.09 6.10 7.55
N SER A 329 -15.48 6.94 6.59
CA SER A 329 -16.70 7.75 6.72
C SER A 329 -17.35 8.12 5.38
N GLY A 330 -18.63 8.47 5.45
CA GLY A 330 -19.45 8.87 4.29
C GLY A 330 -20.34 7.72 3.81
N ASP A 331 -20.81 7.82 2.56
CA ASP A 331 -21.63 6.78 1.91
C ASP A 331 -20.74 5.60 1.44
N VAL A 332 -20.12 4.95 2.42
CA VAL A 332 -19.24 3.80 2.24
C VAL A 332 -19.94 2.51 2.67
N SER A 333 -19.65 1.42 1.98
CA SER A 333 -20.08 0.07 2.32
C SER A 333 -18.84 -0.81 2.56
N ILE A 334 -18.73 -1.43 3.73
CA ILE A 334 -17.53 -2.19 4.12
C ILE A 334 -17.85 -3.68 4.06
N GLY A 335 -17.12 -4.46 3.26
CA GLY A 335 -17.23 -5.92 3.22
C GLY A 335 -18.54 -6.45 2.67
N ASP A 336 -19.22 -5.70 1.80
CA ASP A 336 -20.40 -6.19 1.08
C ASP A 336 -20.07 -7.49 0.34
N TYR A 337 -20.90 -8.52 0.49
CA TYR A 337 -20.73 -9.84 -0.13
C TYR A 337 -19.36 -10.50 0.11
N MET A 338 -18.66 -10.11 1.18
CA MET A 338 -17.37 -10.68 1.55
C MET A 338 -17.50 -12.19 1.80
N LYS A 339 -16.63 -12.97 1.16
CA LYS A 339 -16.57 -14.44 1.23
C LYS A 339 -15.34 -14.95 2.00
N GLY A 340 -14.49 -14.06 2.48
CA GLY A 340 -13.28 -14.38 3.23
C GLY A 340 -12.34 -13.19 3.38
N GLY A 341 -11.28 -13.37 4.17
CA GLY A 341 -10.28 -12.33 4.43
C GLY A 341 -10.52 -11.53 5.71
N TYR A 342 -9.80 -10.41 5.84
CA TYR A 342 -9.81 -9.57 7.04
C TYR A 342 -9.87 -8.08 6.70
N ILE A 343 -10.81 -7.34 7.30
CA ILE A 343 -10.88 -5.87 7.20
C ILE A 343 -10.75 -5.28 8.60
N LEU A 344 -9.79 -4.37 8.78
CA LEU A 344 -9.58 -3.60 10.02
C LEU A 344 -9.77 -2.11 9.78
N ILE A 345 -10.68 -1.49 10.52
CA ILE A 345 -10.85 -0.05 10.62
C ILE A 345 -10.41 0.39 12.02
N GLY A 346 -9.23 1.03 12.13
CA GLY A 346 -8.63 1.44 13.41
C GLY A 346 -9.25 2.69 14.04
N GLY A 347 -10.08 3.42 13.29
CA GLY A 347 -10.84 4.58 13.78
C GLY A 347 -12.34 4.31 13.73
N ASP A 348 -13.11 5.40 13.67
CA ASP A 348 -14.56 5.30 13.47
C ASP A 348 -14.84 4.84 12.03
N GLY A 349 -15.78 3.90 11.88
CA GLY A 349 -16.37 3.42 10.64
C GLY A 349 -17.83 3.89 10.52
N VAL A 350 -18.07 5.20 10.58
CA VAL A 350 -19.42 5.79 10.43
C VAL A 350 -19.78 5.79 8.94
N VAL A 351 -20.26 4.63 8.49
CA VAL A 351 -20.51 4.32 7.09
C VAL A 351 -21.96 3.86 6.88
N LYS A 352 -22.35 3.62 5.62
CA LYS A 352 -23.73 3.24 5.27
C LYS A 352 -24.07 1.78 5.58
N SER A 353 -23.17 0.85 5.27
CA SER A 353 -23.38 -0.58 5.54
C SER A 353 -22.07 -1.26 5.90
N ILE A 354 -22.15 -2.29 6.74
CA ILE A 354 -21.00 -3.10 7.14
C ILE A 354 -21.40 -4.56 7.02
N GLY A 355 -20.76 -5.32 6.14
CA GLY A 355 -20.99 -6.74 5.93
C GLY A 355 -22.36 -7.07 5.34
N ASP A 356 -22.91 -6.21 4.47
CA ASP A 356 -24.18 -6.51 3.79
C ASP A 356 -24.01 -7.72 2.88
N GLY A 357 -24.83 -8.76 3.08
CA GLY A 357 -24.72 -10.02 2.34
C GLY A 357 -23.42 -10.81 2.60
N MET A 358 -22.70 -10.54 3.70
CA MET A 358 -21.44 -11.21 4.03
C MET A 358 -21.65 -12.72 4.23
N TYR A 359 -20.80 -13.54 3.60
CA TYR A 359 -20.82 -15.01 3.66
C TYR A 359 -19.77 -15.58 4.62
N ASP A 360 -18.58 -14.98 4.66
CA ASP A 360 -17.49 -15.38 5.56
C ASP A 360 -16.45 -14.24 5.68
N GLY A 361 -15.44 -14.42 6.53
CA GLY A 361 -14.38 -13.45 6.80
C GLY A 361 -14.54 -12.73 8.15
N LEU A 362 -13.66 -11.77 8.40
CA LEU A 362 -13.65 -10.98 9.63
C LEU A 362 -13.59 -9.49 9.33
N ILE A 363 -14.57 -8.73 9.82
CA ILE A 363 -14.55 -7.27 9.84
C ILE A 363 -14.41 -6.80 11.28
N LYS A 364 -13.39 -5.97 11.56
CA LYS A 364 -13.17 -5.36 12.86
C LYS A 364 -13.13 -3.84 12.73
N ILE A 365 -13.98 -3.16 13.49
CA ILE A 365 -14.02 -1.70 13.62
C ILE A 365 -13.68 -1.37 15.08
N GLU A 366 -12.61 -0.62 15.31
CA GLU A 366 -12.17 -0.27 16.66
C GLU A 366 -12.90 0.93 17.26
N GLY A 367 -13.40 1.84 16.40
CA GLY A 367 -14.19 3.00 16.78
C GLY A 367 -15.70 2.77 16.70
N ASP A 368 -16.43 3.87 16.48
CA ASP A 368 -17.87 3.85 16.27
C ASP A 368 -18.21 3.30 14.87
N ALA A 369 -19.27 2.51 14.74
CA ALA A 369 -19.77 2.00 13.47
C ALA A 369 -21.03 2.76 13.01
N GLY A 370 -21.24 2.80 11.70
CA GLY A 370 -22.43 3.38 11.09
C GLY A 370 -23.60 2.40 11.01
N LEU A 371 -24.36 2.49 9.92
CA LEU A 371 -25.67 1.87 9.78
C LEU A 371 -25.57 0.44 9.20
N SER A 372 -26.68 -0.30 9.29
CA SER A 372 -26.90 -1.60 8.61
C SER A 372 -25.75 -2.60 8.75
N ILE A 373 -25.46 -2.98 9.99
CA ILE A 373 -24.38 -3.92 10.32
C ILE A 373 -24.88 -5.35 10.14
N GLY A 374 -24.26 -6.12 9.26
CA GLY A 374 -24.58 -7.53 9.00
C GLY A 374 -25.96 -7.74 8.39
N SER A 375 -26.47 -6.75 7.64
CA SER A 375 -27.69 -6.93 6.85
C SER A 375 -27.53 -8.13 5.90
N CYS A 376 -28.52 -9.01 5.82
CA CYS A 376 -28.49 -10.22 5.00
C CYS A 376 -27.24 -11.10 5.19
N MET A 377 -26.54 -10.99 6.33
CA MET A 377 -25.33 -11.75 6.63
C MET A 377 -25.67 -13.23 6.77
N ARG A 378 -24.90 -14.08 6.08
CA ARG A 378 -25.07 -15.55 6.04
C ARG A 378 -23.98 -16.28 6.82
N GLY A 379 -22.86 -15.60 7.10
CA GLY A 379 -21.73 -16.14 7.85
C GLY A 379 -20.64 -15.10 8.08
N GLY A 380 -19.51 -15.52 8.67
CA GLY A 380 -18.40 -14.63 9.02
C GLY A 380 -18.55 -13.98 10.41
N THR A 381 -17.69 -13.01 10.70
CA THR A 381 -17.66 -12.29 11.98
C THR A 381 -17.52 -10.78 11.79
N ILE A 382 -18.36 -10.00 12.48
CA ILE A 382 -18.26 -8.55 12.56
C ILE A 382 -18.07 -8.13 14.01
N ASN A 383 -17.00 -7.39 14.31
CA ASN A 383 -16.69 -6.87 15.64
C ASN A 383 -16.65 -5.35 15.63
N VAL A 384 -17.46 -4.71 16.48
CA VAL A 384 -17.49 -3.26 16.67
C VAL A 384 -17.07 -2.92 18.10
N GLY A 385 -16.00 -2.14 18.23
CA GLY A 385 -15.36 -1.82 19.51
C GLY A 385 -16.10 -0.77 20.34
N LYS A 386 -16.70 0.24 19.69
CA LYS A 386 -17.46 1.30 20.37
C LYS A 386 -18.91 1.34 19.89
N ASN A 387 -19.48 2.53 19.67
CA ASN A 387 -20.92 2.76 19.48
C ASN A 387 -21.39 2.39 18.08
N VAL A 388 -22.65 1.97 17.94
CA VAL A 388 -23.34 1.99 16.65
C VAL A 388 -24.08 3.33 16.59
N VAL A 389 -23.58 4.26 15.78
CA VAL A 389 -24.09 5.63 15.77
C VAL A 389 -25.08 5.78 14.62
N GLN A 390 -26.35 5.97 15.00
CA GLN A 390 -27.35 6.51 14.08
C GLN A 390 -27.05 7.99 13.84
N ARG A 391 -26.21 8.31 12.85
CA ARG A 391 -26.22 9.69 12.35
C ARG A 391 -27.50 9.88 11.57
N GLY A 392 -28.46 10.55 12.22
CA GLY A 392 -29.75 10.91 11.65
C GLY A 392 -29.57 11.63 10.32
N HIS A 393 -29.70 10.88 9.23
CA HIS A 393 -30.12 11.47 7.98
C HIS A 393 -31.62 11.71 8.11
N GLU A 394 -31.98 12.99 8.21
CA GLU A 394 -33.34 13.52 8.05
C GLU A 394 -33.86 13.19 6.63
N TYR A 395 -34.21 11.93 6.39
CA TYR A 395 -34.92 11.52 5.17
C TYR A 395 -36.28 10.91 5.51
N GLY A 396 -37.00 11.49 6.48
CA GLY A 396 -38.48 11.55 6.56
C GLY A 396 -39.32 10.27 6.46
N ARG A 397 -38.77 9.09 6.23
CA ARG A 397 -39.48 7.82 6.08
C ARG A 397 -38.54 6.68 6.45
N TYR A 398 -38.99 5.91 7.46
CA TYR A 398 -38.59 4.56 7.80
C TYR A 398 -37.25 4.13 7.23
N VAL A 399 -36.21 4.29 8.02
CA VAL A 399 -35.04 3.50 7.75
C VAL A 399 -34.85 2.52 8.89
N LEU A 400 -35.25 1.29 8.56
CA LEU A 400 -35.07 0.07 9.33
C LEU A 400 -33.57 -0.20 9.36
N TYR A 401 -32.85 0.54 10.19
CA TYR A 401 -31.42 0.37 10.39
C TYR A 401 -31.20 -0.52 11.59
N SER A 402 -31.25 -1.84 11.37
CA SER A 402 -31.01 -2.81 12.43
C SER A 402 -29.69 -3.54 12.22
N VAL A 403 -29.09 -3.94 13.34
CA VAL A 403 -27.96 -4.87 13.33
C VAL A 403 -28.50 -6.27 13.05
N GLY A 404 -27.99 -6.93 12.03
CA GLY A 404 -28.41 -8.29 11.66
C GLY A 404 -29.80 -8.35 11.03
N SER A 405 -30.23 -7.30 10.33
CA SER A 405 -31.46 -7.33 9.52
C SER A 405 -31.39 -8.48 8.52
N HIS A 406 -32.40 -9.35 8.49
CA HIS A 406 -32.46 -10.54 7.64
C HIS A 406 -31.22 -11.45 7.75
N MET A 407 -30.52 -11.43 8.88
CA MET A 407 -29.34 -12.27 9.10
C MET A 407 -29.74 -13.75 9.17
N ASP A 408 -29.09 -14.58 8.35
CA ASP A 408 -29.31 -16.03 8.28
C ASP A 408 -28.19 -16.80 9.02
N GLY A 409 -27.04 -16.17 9.29
CA GLY A 409 -25.91 -16.81 9.96
C GLY A 409 -24.75 -15.86 10.27
N GLY A 410 -23.73 -16.35 10.99
CA GLY A 410 -22.55 -15.58 11.38
C GLY A 410 -22.58 -15.07 12.82
N LEU A 411 -21.58 -14.25 13.16
CA LEU A 411 -21.43 -13.63 14.49
C LEU A 411 -21.27 -12.12 14.35
N ILE A 412 -22.12 -11.36 15.04
CA ILE A 412 -21.94 -9.92 15.24
C ILE A 412 -21.68 -9.67 16.72
N SER A 413 -20.59 -8.98 17.05
CA SER A 413 -20.28 -8.58 18.42
C SER A 413 -20.11 -7.07 18.52
N ILE A 414 -20.89 -6.45 19.40
CA ILE A 414 -20.94 -5.00 19.59
C ILE A 414 -20.61 -4.66 21.04
N GLY A 415 -19.61 -3.79 21.22
CA GLY A 415 -19.11 -3.37 22.53
C GLY A 415 -20.02 -2.41 23.31
N CYS A 416 -21.10 -1.92 22.71
CA CYS A 416 -21.85 -0.74 23.18
C CYS A 416 -23.38 -0.93 23.17
N ASN A 417 -24.10 0.17 23.36
CA ASN A 417 -25.55 0.24 23.22
C ASN A 417 -25.98 0.16 21.75
N VAL A 418 -27.11 -0.50 21.51
CA VAL A 418 -27.70 -0.64 20.19
C VAL A 418 -29.19 -0.36 20.30
N ASP A 419 -29.77 0.25 19.27
CA ASP A 419 -31.19 0.57 19.28
C ASP A 419 -32.05 -0.57 18.73
N ASP A 420 -31.76 -1.02 17.51
CA ASP A 420 -32.58 -2.03 16.83
C ASP A 420 -31.72 -3.17 16.30
N VAL A 421 -32.12 -4.41 16.56
CA VAL A 421 -31.33 -5.61 16.23
C VAL A 421 -32.21 -6.76 15.76
N GLY A 422 -31.65 -7.65 14.96
CA GLY A 422 -32.27 -8.90 14.56
C GLY A 422 -33.61 -8.79 13.84
N ASP A 423 -33.88 -7.67 13.15
CA ASP A 423 -35.11 -7.53 12.35
C ASP A 423 -35.16 -8.61 11.27
N GLU A 424 -36.19 -9.45 11.31
CA GLU A 424 -36.34 -10.63 10.46
C GLU A 424 -35.13 -11.59 10.46
N MET A 425 -34.32 -11.59 11.52
CA MET A 425 -33.19 -12.52 11.67
C MET A 425 -33.68 -13.96 11.73
N LYS A 426 -33.14 -14.81 10.87
CA LYS A 426 -33.48 -16.25 10.79
C LYS A 426 -32.42 -17.15 11.42
N GLY A 427 -31.19 -16.67 11.56
CA GLY A 427 -30.07 -17.42 12.13
C GLY A 427 -28.88 -16.55 12.52
N GLY A 428 -27.87 -17.17 13.12
CA GLY A 428 -26.66 -16.48 13.58
C GLY A 428 -26.71 -16.02 15.03
N VAL A 429 -25.68 -15.29 15.44
CA VAL A 429 -25.51 -14.82 16.82
C VAL A 429 -25.19 -13.33 16.84
N ILE A 430 -25.94 -12.55 17.60
CA ILE A 430 -25.63 -11.15 17.91
C ILE A 430 -25.31 -11.05 19.40
N ARG A 431 -24.15 -10.48 19.74
CA ARG A 431 -23.71 -10.20 21.12
C ARG A 431 -23.58 -8.70 21.33
N ILE A 432 -24.26 -8.20 22.35
CA ILE A 432 -24.31 -6.78 22.71
C ILE A 432 -23.78 -6.67 24.14
N ASN A 433 -22.63 -6.01 24.31
CA ASN A 433 -22.06 -5.79 25.64
C ASN A 433 -22.63 -4.54 26.34
N GLY A 434 -23.34 -3.67 25.61
CA GLY A 434 -24.03 -2.51 26.18
C GLY A 434 -25.49 -2.78 26.52
N HIS A 435 -26.34 -1.79 26.25
CA HIS A 435 -27.79 -1.85 26.47
C HIS A 435 -28.55 -1.85 25.14
N LEU A 436 -29.56 -2.70 25.02
CA LEU A 436 -30.50 -2.69 23.90
C LEU A 436 -31.68 -1.75 24.24
N SER A 437 -31.80 -0.62 23.52
CA SER A 437 -32.79 0.43 23.85
C SER A 437 -34.21 0.08 23.39
N ASN A 438 -34.36 -0.45 22.17
CA ASN A 438 -35.62 -0.98 21.67
C ASN A 438 -35.56 -2.50 21.56
N LYS A 439 -36.56 -3.16 22.14
CA LYS A 439 -36.63 -4.63 22.08
C LYS A 439 -37.09 -5.03 20.69
N THR A 440 -36.30 -5.89 20.08
CA THR A 440 -36.50 -6.49 18.76
C THR A 440 -37.93 -6.93 18.53
N GLU A 441 -38.54 -6.45 17.45
CA GLU A 441 -39.94 -6.77 17.16
C GLU A 441 -40.10 -8.11 16.39
N PHE A 442 -39.06 -8.59 15.67
CA PHE A 442 -39.21 -9.70 14.71
C PHE A 442 -38.00 -10.65 14.57
N VAL A 443 -37.58 -11.33 15.64
CA VAL A 443 -36.60 -12.44 15.51
C VAL A 443 -37.35 -13.73 15.13
N GLN A 444 -36.95 -14.39 14.04
CA GLN A 444 -37.48 -15.69 13.63
C GLN A 444 -36.73 -16.83 14.35
N LEU A 445 -37.29 -18.05 14.32
CA LEU A 445 -37.02 -19.19 15.21
C LEU A 445 -35.58 -19.80 15.16
N GLY A 446 -34.54 -19.10 14.72
CA GLY A 446 -33.17 -19.63 14.67
C GLY A 446 -32.04 -18.65 15.01
N GLY A 447 -32.32 -17.36 15.20
CA GLY A 447 -31.31 -16.38 15.62
C GLY A 447 -31.18 -16.29 17.14
N HIS A 448 -29.96 -16.03 17.63
CA HIS A 448 -29.70 -15.79 19.05
C HIS A 448 -29.15 -14.38 19.28
N ILE A 449 -29.76 -13.66 20.23
CA ILE A 449 -29.31 -12.31 20.63
C ILE A 449 -28.96 -12.35 22.11
N TYR A 450 -27.77 -11.87 22.46
CA TYR A 450 -27.29 -11.80 23.83
C TYR A 450 -27.05 -10.34 24.23
N GLU A 451 -27.66 -9.91 25.33
CA GLU A 451 -27.36 -8.63 25.99
C GLU A 451 -26.61 -8.90 27.29
N ARG A 452 -25.38 -8.41 27.39
CA ARG A 452 -24.48 -8.62 28.55
C ARG A 452 -24.35 -10.09 28.96
N GLY A 453 -24.31 -10.97 27.96
CA GLY A 453 -24.21 -12.42 28.14
C GLY A 453 -25.53 -13.13 28.47
N VAL A 454 -26.64 -12.40 28.60
CA VAL A 454 -27.97 -12.99 28.80
C VAL A 454 -28.69 -13.09 27.45
N GLU A 455 -29.14 -14.29 27.10
CA GLU A 455 -29.93 -14.49 25.88
C GLU A 455 -31.29 -13.79 26.00
N ILE A 456 -31.58 -12.90 25.05
CA ILE A 456 -32.89 -12.27 24.90
C ILE A 456 -33.71 -13.18 24.00
N HIS A 457 -34.63 -13.94 24.59
CA HIS A 457 -35.64 -14.60 23.79
C HIS A 457 -36.61 -13.56 23.22
N PRO A 458 -36.89 -13.60 21.91
CA PRO A 458 -37.91 -12.73 21.33
C PRO A 458 -39.21 -12.95 22.09
N ASN A 459 -39.73 -11.87 22.68
CA ASN A 459 -40.95 -11.94 23.47
C ASN A 459 -42.08 -12.40 22.56
N PHE A 460 -42.51 -13.65 22.73
CA PHE A 460 -43.63 -14.27 22.02
C PHE A 460 -44.91 -13.40 22.04
N LYS A 461 -45.02 -12.55 23.08
CA LYS A 461 -46.14 -11.65 23.33
C LYS A 461 -46.37 -10.58 22.25
N TRP A 462 -45.31 -10.06 21.62
CA TRP A 462 -45.46 -9.01 20.59
C TRP A 462 -45.82 -9.58 19.23
N ARG A 463 -45.35 -10.79 18.91
CA ARG A 463 -45.65 -11.46 17.63
C ARG A 463 -47.15 -11.75 17.46
N LEU A 464 -47.85 -12.04 18.56
CA LEU A 464 -49.30 -12.17 18.56
C LEU A 464 -49.99 -10.83 18.34
N LEU A 465 -49.56 -9.76 19.02
CA LEU A 465 -50.20 -8.45 18.94
C LEU A 465 -49.94 -7.72 17.61
N SER A 466 -48.72 -7.74 17.09
CA SER A 466 -48.39 -7.13 15.80
C SER A 466 -48.97 -7.91 14.62
N GLY A 467 -48.99 -9.25 14.71
CA GLY A 467 -49.72 -10.11 13.78
C GLY A 467 -51.23 -9.81 13.78
N PHE A 468 -51.82 -9.60 14.96
CA PHE A 468 -53.22 -9.20 15.09
C PHE A 468 -53.48 -7.80 14.52
N ALA A 469 -52.57 -6.84 14.75
CA ALA A 469 -52.68 -5.48 14.23
C ALA A 469 -52.60 -5.44 12.70
N ARG A 470 -51.63 -6.13 12.08
CA ARG A 470 -51.54 -6.25 10.61
C ARG A 470 -52.74 -7.00 10.02
N TRP A 471 -53.24 -8.03 10.71
CA TRP A 471 -54.46 -8.73 10.31
C TRP A 471 -55.70 -7.82 10.40
N ALA A 472 -55.81 -7.01 11.46
CA ALA A 472 -56.88 -6.03 11.64
C ALA A 472 -56.83 -4.92 10.58
N GLU A 473 -55.65 -4.36 10.31
CA GLU A 473 -55.43 -3.41 9.21
C GLU A 473 -55.82 -4.02 7.87
N SER A 474 -55.40 -5.26 7.59
CA SER A 474 -55.80 -5.97 6.36
C SER A 474 -57.31 -6.23 6.26
N LEU A 475 -58.03 -6.37 7.38
CA LEU A 475 -59.49 -6.51 7.38
C LEU A 475 -60.18 -5.17 7.12
N GLU A 476 -59.67 -4.09 7.70
CA GLU A 476 -60.18 -2.73 7.49
C GLU A 476 -59.98 -2.29 6.03
N ASP A 477 -58.82 -2.61 5.45
CA ASP A 477 -58.50 -2.34 4.05
C ASP A 477 -59.38 -3.13 3.06
N ARG A 478 -59.83 -4.34 3.45
CA ARG A 478 -60.81 -5.14 2.68
C ARG A 478 -62.24 -4.66 2.85
N ARG A 479 -62.57 -4.02 3.97
CA ARG A 479 -63.89 -3.44 4.22
C ARG A 479 -64.10 -2.13 3.46
N ASN A 480 -63.03 -1.38 3.22
CA ASN A 480 -63.06 -0.10 2.52
C ASN A 480 -62.98 -0.23 0.98
N ARG A 481 -62.75 -1.43 0.45
CA ARG A 481 -62.86 -1.77 -0.98
C ARG A 481 -64.19 -2.47 -1.22
#